data_AF-A0A6G3XW98-F1
#
_entry.id   AF-A0A6G3XW98-F1
#
_cell.length_a   1.000
_cell.length_b   1.000
_cell.length_c   1.000
_cell.angle_alpha   90.00
_cell.angle_beta   90.00
_cell.angle_gamma   90.00
#
_symmetry.space_group_name_H-M   'P 1'
#
loop_
_entity.id
_entity.type
_entity.pdbx_description
1 polymer ?
#
loop_
_entity_poly.entity_id
_entity_poly.type
_entity_poly.pdbx_seq_one_letter_code
_entity_poly.pdbx_strand_id
1 'polypeptide(L)'
;AVNWTVTNGAADLQGKLQGGSLGSAKVDKPSISTGQTRETTVTIGAGVEKLDIAIGGTSDANADLDLYVFRGATQVGSATTAGSEEAVSLVKPAAGTYTVVIDGYSVPTGSTTYDYRDVYYSASLGTIKVDSTKAVNLANGASAQVGAEVVVAGAAPAGRQFFGEVK
;
A
#
# COMPACT_ATOMS: atom_id res chain seq x y z
N ALA A 1 -20.89 -7.09 2.47
CA ALA A 1 -20.02 -7.64 3.53
C ALA A 1 -18.99 -8.56 2.88
N VAL A 2 -17.77 -8.59 3.43
CA VAL A 2 -16.67 -9.46 3.00
C VAL A 2 -16.33 -10.37 4.17
N ASN A 3 -16.13 -11.67 3.92
CA ASN A 3 -15.78 -12.66 4.95
C ASN A 3 -14.57 -13.47 4.49
N TRP A 4 -13.66 -13.78 5.40
CA TRP A 4 -12.49 -14.60 5.12
C TRP A 4 -12.02 -15.39 6.33
N THR A 5 -11.28 -16.46 6.08
CA THR A 5 -10.59 -17.23 7.13
C THR A 5 -9.22 -16.61 7.40
N VAL A 6 -8.94 -16.34 8.66
CA VAL A 6 -7.60 -15.97 9.14
C VAL A 6 -7.04 -17.13 9.94
N THR A 7 -5.79 -17.49 9.67
CA THR A 7 -5.04 -18.53 10.40
C THR A 7 -3.87 -17.89 11.13
N ASN A 8 -3.71 -18.19 12.41
CA ASN A 8 -2.58 -17.70 13.19
C ASN A 8 -1.36 -18.61 13.03
N GLY A 9 -0.33 -18.16 12.31
CA GLY A 9 0.95 -18.85 12.20
C GLY A 9 1.97 -18.49 13.29
N ALA A 10 1.64 -17.57 14.18
CA ALA A 10 2.53 -17.03 15.22
C ALA A 10 2.10 -17.48 16.62
N ALA A 11 2.63 -16.84 17.67
CA ALA A 11 2.20 -17.08 19.05
C ALA A 11 0.71 -16.74 19.25
N ASP A 12 0.13 -17.22 20.36
CA ASP A 12 -1.26 -16.98 20.70
C ASP A 12 -1.63 -15.50 20.64
N LEU A 13 -2.68 -15.19 19.89
CA LEU A 13 -3.21 -13.85 19.70
C LEU A 13 -4.52 -13.69 20.47
N GLN A 14 -4.62 -12.61 21.24
CA GLN A 14 -5.86 -12.18 21.88
C GLN A 14 -6.10 -10.72 21.55
N GLY A 15 -7.27 -10.42 20.99
CA GLY A 15 -7.57 -9.05 20.58
C GLY A 15 -8.97 -8.85 20.07
N LYS A 16 -9.17 -7.72 19.41
CA LYS A 16 -10.42 -7.34 18.75
C LYS A 16 -10.06 -6.79 17.38
N LEU A 17 -10.92 -7.04 16.40
CA LEU A 17 -10.74 -6.47 15.08
C LEU A 17 -10.94 -4.96 15.13
N GLN A 18 -10.11 -4.25 14.38
CA GLN A 18 -10.23 -2.83 14.12
C GLN A 18 -10.36 -2.58 12.61
N GLY A 19 -11.49 -1.99 12.22
CA GLY A 19 -11.64 -1.41 10.89
C GLY A 19 -11.01 -0.02 10.82
N GLY A 20 -11.04 0.60 9.65
CA GLY A 20 -10.43 1.91 9.44
C GLY A 20 -10.98 2.64 8.22
N SER A 21 -10.38 3.77 7.90
CA SER A 21 -10.70 4.52 6.69
C SER A 21 -10.43 3.70 5.44
N LEU A 22 -11.29 3.85 4.43
CA LEU A 22 -11.11 3.20 3.14
C LEU A 22 -9.92 3.84 2.41
N GLY A 23 -9.15 3.00 1.73
CA GLY A 23 -8.05 3.39 0.87
C GLY A 23 -8.47 3.49 -0.59
N SER A 24 -7.77 4.33 -1.35
CA SER A 24 -7.78 4.30 -2.80
C SER A 24 -6.41 3.87 -3.28
N ALA A 25 -6.33 2.74 -3.98
CA ALA A 25 -5.08 2.16 -4.44
C ALA A 25 -4.96 2.21 -5.98
N LYS A 26 -3.77 2.53 -6.46
CA LYS A 26 -3.33 2.19 -7.81
C LYS A 26 -2.35 1.03 -7.70
N VAL A 27 -2.52 0.05 -8.58
CA VAL A 27 -1.59 -1.06 -8.76
C VAL A 27 -1.18 -1.12 -10.22
N ASP A 28 0.07 -1.43 -10.47
CA ASP A 28 0.61 -1.53 -11.84
C ASP A 28 1.77 -2.53 -11.88
N LYS A 29 2.15 -2.96 -13.08
CA LYS A 29 3.31 -3.85 -13.31
C LYS A 29 4.18 -3.35 -14.47
N PRO A 30 4.81 -2.17 -14.34
CA PRO A 30 5.66 -1.60 -15.38
C PRO A 30 7.00 -2.34 -15.53
N SER A 31 7.76 -1.96 -16.56
CA SER A 31 9.16 -2.39 -16.75
C SER A 31 10.14 -1.22 -16.71
N ILE A 32 11.37 -1.52 -16.25
CA ILE A 32 12.47 -0.57 -16.08
C ILE A 32 13.82 -1.23 -16.38
N SER A 33 14.77 -0.44 -16.85
CA SER A 33 16.15 -0.84 -17.16
C SER A 33 17.16 -0.06 -16.32
N THR A 34 18.42 -0.53 -16.28
CA THR A 34 19.50 0.17 -15.57
C THR A 34 19.63 1.63 -16.01
N GLY A 35 19.71 2.55 -15.05
CA GLY A 35 19.82 4.00 -15.25
C GLY A 35 18.56 4.67 -15.81
N GLN A 36 17.46 3.93 -15.99
CA GLN A 36 16.18 4.52 -16.36
C GLN A 36 15.45 4.99 -15.10
N THR A 37 14.76 6.12 -15.22
CA THR A 37 13.75 6.54 -14.25
C THR A 37 12.33 6.34 -14.78
N ARG A 38 11.41 6.03 -13.88
CA ARG A 38 9.97 6.00 -14.14
C ARG A 38 9.28 6.92 -13.15
N GLU A 39 8.43 7.80 -13.67
CA GLU A 39 7.65 8.71 -12.85
C GLU A 39 6.17 8.40 -12.95
N THR A 40 5.47 8.45 -11.81
CA THR A 40 4.01 8.46 -11.73
C THR A 40 3.58 9.48 -10.70
N THR A 41 2.32 9.91 -10.77
CA THR A 41 1.79 10.88 -9.81
C THR A 41 0.63 10.30 -9.02
N VAL A 42 0.52 10.72 -7.77
CA VAL A 42 -0.64 10.50 -6.91
C VAL A 42 -1.12 11.84 -6.37
N THR A 43 -2.38 12.16 -6.64
CA THR A 43 -3.02 13.38 -6.11
C THR A 43 -3.93 13.00 -4.97
N ILE A 44 -3.71 13.62 -3.82
CA ILE A 44 -4.47 13.38 -2.60
C ILE A 44 -5.18 14.64 -2.11
N GLY A 45 -6.37 14.45 -1.55
CA GLY A 45 -7.16 15.51 -0.95
C GLY A 45 -6.70 15.90 0.45
N ALA A 46 -7.34 16.92 1.04
CA ALA A 46 -7.16 17.23 2.45
C ALA A 46 -7.71 16.11 3.34
N GLY A 47 -7.09 15.91 4.50
CA GLY A 47 -7.56 14.92 5.49
C GLY A 47 -7.13 13.49 5.21
N VAL A 48 -6.28 13.23 4.21
CA VAL A 48 -5.63 11.92 4.05
C VAL A 48 -4.82 11.59 5.30
N GLU A 49 -5.05 10.40 5.85
CA GLU A 49 -4.46 9.93 7.10
C GLU A 49 -3.07 9.33 6.87
N LYS A 50 -2.90 8.68 5.72
CA LYS A 50 -1.68 7.99 5.32
C LYS A 50 -1.61 7.85 3.80
N LEU A 51 -0.42 8.00 3.23
CA LEU A 51 -0.08 7.60 1.86
C LEU A 51 1.06 6.59 1.93
N ASP A 52 0.81 5.38 1.46
CA ASP A 52 1.79 4.30 1.35
C ASP A 52 2.10 4.05 -0.12
N ILE A 53 3.39 3.96 -0.44
CA ILE A 53 3.90 3.67 -1.77
C ILE A 53 4.89 2.53 -1.62
N ALA A 54 4.77 1.52 -2.47
CA ALA A 54 5.66 0.36 -2.46
C ALA A 54 5.97 -0.10 -3.87
N ILE A 55 7.20 -0.59 -4.04
CA ILE A 55 7.65 -1.36 -5.20
C ILE A 55 8.26 -2.69 -4.74
N GLY A 56 8.35 -3.66 -5.64
CA GLY A 56 8.91 -4.97 -5.34
C GLY A 56 8.58 -5.99 -6.42
N GLY A 57 8.72 -7.28 -6.10
CA GLY A 57 8.24 -8.37 -6.96
C GLY A 57 8.88 -8.36 -8.35
N THR A 58 10.19 -8.05 -8.42
CA THR A 58 10.89 -7.93 -9.68
C THR A 58 10.98 -9.26 -10.43
N SER A 59 10.88 -9.22 -11.76
CA SER A 59 11.12 -10.41 -12.58
C SER A 59 12.61 -10.81 -12.66
N ASP A 60 13.51 -9.84 -12.50
CA ASP A 60 14.93 -10.06 -12.21
C ASP A 60 15.14 -10.04 -10.70
N ALA A 61 15.42 -11.20 -10.13
CA ALA A 61 15.64 -11.36 -8.69
C ALA A 61 16.90 -10.65 -8.17
N ASN A 62 17.81 -10.24 -9.08
CA ASN A 62 19.02 -9.49 -8.73
C ASN A 62 18.91 -8.01 -9.09
N ALA A 63 17.72 -7.53 -9.47
CA ALA A 63 17.51 -6.12 -9.68
C ALA A 63 17.55 -5.34 -8.36
N ASP A 64 18.06 -4.13 -8.46
CA ASP A 64 18.16 -3.13 -7.41
C ASP A 64 17.43 -1.88 -7.92
N LEU A 65 16.31 -1.55 -7.28
CA LEU A 65 15.42 -0.47 -7.67
C LEU A 65 15.22 0.44 -6.48
N ASP A 66 15.39 1.74 -6.70
CA ASP A 66 15.18 2.74 -5.65
C ASP A 66 13.82 3.42 -5.79
N LEU A 67 13.26 3.84 -4.65
CA LEU A 67 12.01 4.57 -4.56
C LEU A 67 12.22 5.96 -3.95
N TYR A 68 11.77 7.00 -4.65
CA TYR A 68 11.78 8.37 -4.16
C TYR A 68 10.39 9.00 -4.31
N VAL A 69 10.02 9.85 -3.35
CA VAL A 69 8.72 10.53 -3.33
C VAL A 69 8.94 12.03 -3.13
N PHE A 70 8.37 12.83 -4.03
CA PHE A 70 8.51 14.28 -4.06
C PHE A 70 7.15 14.97 -3.95
N ARG A 71 7.16 16.17 -3.36
CA ARG A 71 6.07 17.14 -3.44
C ARG A 71 6.62 18.44 -4.01
N GLY A 72 6.28 18.74 -5.26
CA GLY A 72 7.03 19.77 -6.01
C GLY A 72 8.49 19.35 -6.15
N ALA A 73 9.42 20.25 -5.87
CA ALA A 73 10.87 19.95 -5.91
C ALA A 73 11.43 19.33 -4.61
N THR A 74 10.61 19.20 -3.57
CA THR A 74 11.06 18.70 -2.26
C THR A 74 10.87 17.19 -2.16
N GLN A 75 11.95 16.45 -1.91
CA GLN A 75 11.86 15.04 -1.53
C GLN A 75 11.25 14.93 -0.13
N VAL A 76 10.18 14.14 -0.02
CA VAL A 76 9.41 13.93 1.22
C VAL A 76 9.50 12.50 1.73
N GLY A 77 10.09 11.60 0.95
CA GLY A 77 10.41 10.24 1.37
C GLY A 77 11.28 9.54 0.33
N SER A 78 11.99 8.51 0.76
CA SER A 78 12.75 7.60 -0.10
C SER A 78 13.02 6.30 0.62
N ALA A 79 13.25 5.26 -0.17
CA ALA A 79 13.71 3.96 0.28
C ALA A 79 14.63 3.39 -0.82
N THR A 80 15.84 3.01 -0.41
CA THR A 80 16.99 2.70 -1.28
C THR A 80 17.83 1.59 -0.64
N THR A 81 17.17 0.51 -0.24
CA THR A 81 17.85 -0.65 0.34
C THR A 81 18.62 -1.40 -0.75
N ALA A 82 19.45 -2.37 -0.37
CA ALA A 82 20.09 -3.23 -1.37
C ALA A 82 19.05 -4.24 -1.88
N GLY A 83 18.36 -3.91 -2.97
CA GLY A 83 17.30 -4.72 -3.56
C GLY A 83 16.18 -3.89 -4.19
N SER A 84 15.04 -4.52 -4.46
CA SER A 84 13.90 -3.85 -5.11
C SER A 84 12.66 -3.72 -4.24
N GLU A 85 12.69 -4.24 -3.01
CA GLU A 85 11.56 -4.26 -2.08
C GLU A 85 11.53 -2.96 -1.26
N GLU A 86 11.10 -1.88 -1.91
CA GLU A 86 11.12 -0.54 -1.32
C GLU A 86 9.72 -0.05 -0.93
N ALA A 87 9.65 0.65 0.21
CA ALA A 87 8.39 1.23 0.69
C ALA A 87 8.60 2.58 1.39
N VAL A 88 7.71 3.53 1.08
CA VAL A 88 7.62 4.84 1.72
C VAL A 88 6.21 5.03 2.30
N SER A 89 6.15 5.43 3.57
CA SER A 89 4.90 5.78 4.26
C SER A 89 4.94 7.23 4.72
N LEU A 90 3.98 8.03 4.25
CA LEU A 90 3.78 9.41 4.71
C LEU A 90 2.55 9.45 5.62
N VAL A 91 2.75 9.87 6.88
CA VAL A 91 1.67 10.01 7.86
C VAL A 91 1.11 11.42 7.81
N LYS A 92 -0.22 11.55 7.74
CA LYS A 92 -0.95 12.83 7.62
C LYS A 92 -0.33 13.75 6.55
N PRO A 93 -0.13 13.26 5.31
CA PRO A 93 0.46 14.06 4.25
C PRO A 93 -0.44 15.26 3.91
N ALA A 94 0.18 16.38 3.55
CA ALA A 94 -0.56 17.55 3.10
C ALA A 94 -1.23 17.28 1.74
N ALA A 95 -2.40 17.89 1.52
CA ALA A 95 -3.08 17.79 0.23
C ALA A 95 -2.20 18.26 -0.93
N GLY A 96 -2.35 17.63 -2.10
CA GLY A 96 -1.64 18.00 -3.32
C GLY A 96 -1.22 16.80 -4.14
N THR A 97 -0.40 17.08 -5.16
CA THR A 97 0.18 16.07 -6.04
C THR A 97 1.58 15.71 -5.56
N TYR A 98 1.82 14.41 -5.49
CA TYR A 98 3.11 13.82 -5.19
C TYR A 98 3.63 13.12 -6.46
N THR A 99 4.91 13.30 -6.74
CA THR A 99 5.61 12.58 -7.81
C THR A 99 6.35 11.42 -7.17
N VAL A 100 6.06 10.21 -7.63
CA VAL A 100 6.78 9.00 -7.27
C VAL A 100 7.76 8.69 -8.38
N VAL A 101 9.03 8.57 -8.02
CA VAL A 101 10.12 8.27 -8.93
C VAL A 101 10.71 6.92 -8.55
N ILE A 102 10.75 6.01 -9.52
CA ILE A 102 11.43 4.73 -9.42
C ILE A 102 12.69 4.83 -10.26
N ASP A 103 13.84 4.54 -9.66
CA ASP A 103 15.13 4.52 -10.36
C ASP A 103 15.60 3.07 -10.54
N GLY A 104 15.98 2.73 -11.77
CA GLY A 104 16.57 1.45 -12.10
C GLY A 104 18.06 1.42 -11.75
N TYR A 105 18.42 1.41 -10.48
CA TYR A 105 19.81 1.55 -10.04
C TYR A 105 20.72 0.46 -10.66
N SER A 106 20.33 -0.81 -10.59
CA SER A 106 21.03 -1.92 -11.23
C SER A 106 20.06 -3.01 -11.67
N VAL A 107 19.95 -3.26 -12.98
CA VAL A 107 19.11 -4.32 -13.56
C VAL A 107 20.00 -5.24 -14.42
N PRO A 108 20.61 -6.29 -13.84
CA PRO A 108 21.61 -7.12 -14.53
C PRO A 108 21.13 -7.78 -15.82
N THR A 109 19.86 -8.18 -15.87
CA THR A 109 19.24 -8.78 -17.07
C THR A 109 18.92 -7.76 -18.17
N GLY A 110 19.17 -6.47 -17.92
CA GLY A 110 18.94 -5.36 -18.85
C GLY A 110 17.53 -4.75 -18.74
N SER A 111 16.53 -5.52 -18.31
CA SER A 111 15.19 -5.01 -18.02
C SER A 111 14.46 -5.91 -17.04
N THR A 112 13.71 -5.32 -16.12
CA THR A 112 12.88 -6.04 -15.15
C THR A 112 11.48 -5.44 -15.11
N THR A 113 10.46 -6.28 -14.94
CA THR A 113 9.15 -5.83 -14.46
C THR A 113 9.18 -5.73 -12.95
N TYR A 114 8.39 -4.84 -12.37
CA TYR A 114 8.21 -4.74 -10.92
C TYR A 114 6.75 -4.48 -10.60
N ASP A 115 6.30 -4.91 -9.42
CA ASP A 115 4.99 -4.56 -8.89
C ASP A 115 5.06 -3.17 -8.28
N TYR A 116 4.12 -2.31 -8.66
CA TYR A 116 3.96 -0.99 -8.09
C TYR A 116 2.62 -0.89 -7.37
N ARG A 117 2.62 -0.29 -6.18
CA ARG A 117 1.39 0.09 -5.49
C ARG A 117 1.53 1.43 -4.78
N ASP A 118 0.57 2.32 -5.00
CA ASP A 118 0.34 3.43 -4.08
C ASP A 118 -1.09 3.40 -3.55
N VAL A 119 -1.25 3.64 -2.25
CA VAL A 119 -2.55 3.68 -1.57
C VAL A 119 -2.59 4.85 -0.59
N TYR A 120 -3.66 5.64 -0.66
CA TYR A 120 -3.92 6.64 0.37
C TYR A 120 -5.23 6.34 1.08
N TYR A 121 -5.25 6.55 2.40
CA TYR A 121 -6.39 6.26 3.28
C TYR A 121 -7.06 7.57 3.70
N SER A 122 -8.38 7.63 3.56
CA SER A 122 -9.17 8.81 3.92
C SER A 122 -10.58 8.43 4.30
N ALA A 123 -11.07 8.95 5.42
CA ALA A 123 -12.47 8.81 5.81
C ALA A 123 -13.44 9.35 4.74
N SER A 124 -12.99 10.28 3.88
CA SER A 124 -13.80 10.80 2.75
C SER A 124 -14.09 9.76 1.67
N LEU A 125 -13.33 8.66 1.61
CA LEU A 125 -13.58 7.55 0.68
C LEU A 125 -14.60 6.56 1.23
N GLY A 126 -14.80 6.57 2.55
CA GLY A 126 -15.62 5.60 3.27
C GLY A 126 -14.85 4.92 4.40
N THR A 127 -15.42 3.85 4.92
CA THR A 127 -14.90 3.12 6.09
C THR A 127 -15.06 1.62 5.94
N ILE A 128 -14.10 0.88 6.46
CA ILE A 128 -14.23 -0.55 6.79
C ILE A 128 -14.76 -0.66 8.22
N LYS A 129 -15.90 -1.31 8.39
CA LYS A 129 -16.48 -1.58 9.71
C LYS A 129 -16.34 -3.05 10.05
N VAL A 130 -16.09 -3.33 11.33
CA VAL A 130 -16.03 -4.66 11.91
C VAL A 130 -16.84 -4.68 13.19
N ASP A 131 -17.22 -5.87 13.65
CA ASP A 131 -17.79 -6.02 14.99
C ASP A 131 -16.68 -5.92 16.04
N SER A 132 -16.39 -4.70 16.49
CA SER A 132 -15.38 -4.42 17.52
C SER A 132 -15.80 -4.86 18.93
N THR A 133 -17.02 -5.39 19.10
CA THR A 133 -17.45 -5.94 20.40
C THR A 133 -16.94 -7.37 20.59
N LYS A 134 -16.73 -8.10 19.49
CA LYS A 134 -16.30 -9.49 19.49
C LYS A 134 -14.80 -9.63 19.67
N ALA A 135 -14.38 -10.42 20.64
CA ALA A 135 -12.99 -10.83 20.77
C ALA A 135 -12.62 -11.87 19.70
N VAL A 136 -11.41 -11.75 19.16
CA VAL A 136 -10.77 -12.73 18.29
C VAL A 136 -9.57 -13.28 19.05
N ASN A 137 -9.71 -14.52 19.52
CA ASN A 137 -8.67 -15.25 20.22
C ASN A 137 -8.24 -16.42 19.34
N LEU A 138 -7.00 -16.39 18.86
CA LEU A 138 -6.44 -17.39 17.97
C LEU A 138 -5.17 -17.95 18.59
N ALA A 139 -5.25 -19.19 19.06
CA ALA A 139 -4.05 -19.95 19.42
C ALA A 139 -3.16 -20.21 18.19
N ASN A 140 -1.89 -20.56 18.38
CA ASN A 140 -1.03 -20.99 17.29
C ASN A 140 -1.69 -22.12 16.46
N GLY A 141 -1.70 -21.96 15.14
CA GLY A 141 -2.31 -22.89 14.18
C GLY A 141 -3.83 -22.82 14.09
N ALA A 142 -4.51 -22.09 14.98
CA ALA A 142 -5.96 -21.95 14.94
C ALA A 142 -6.41 -21.03 13.81
N SER A 143 -7.65 -21.22 13.36
CA SER A 143 -8.29 -20.37 12.35
C SER A 143 -9.63 -19.83 12.82
N ALA A 144 -10.00 -18.65 12.36
CA ALA A 144 -11.32 -18.07 12.57
C ALA A 144 -11.85 -17.40 11.31
N GLN A 145 -13.17 -17.42 11.14
CA GLN A 145 -13.86 -16.56 10.20
C GLN A 145 -13.98 -15.15 10.78
N VAL A 146 -13.55 -14.18 10.00
CA VAL A 146 -13.71 -12.75 10.28
C VAL A 146 -14.52 -12.11 9.16
N GLY A 147 -15.26 -11.06 9.50
CA GLY A 147 -16.12 -10.36 8.57
C GLY A 147 -15.98 -8.86 8.72
N ALA A 148 -16.11 -8.15 7.61
CA ALA A 148 -16.12 -6.70 7.57
C ALA A 148 -17.19 -6.16 6.60
N GLU A 149 -17.69 -4.97 6.90
CA GLU A 149 -18.56 -4.21 6.02
C GLU A 149 -17.77 -3.09 5.37
N VAL A 150 -17.83 -3.02 4.03
CA VAL A 150 -17.24 -1.93 3.25
C VAL A 150 -18.33 -0.90 3.01
N VAL A 151 -18.16 0.29 3.59
CA VAL A 151 -19.08 1.42 3.41
C VAL A 151 -18.36 2.45 2.55
N VAL A 152 -18.75 2.57 1.28
CA VAL A 152 -18.17 3.54 0.34
C VAL A 152 -18.91 4.88 0.44
N ALA A 153 -18.17 5.99 0.47
CA ALA A 153 -18.75 7.34 0.50
C ALA A 153 -18.93 7.97 -0.90
N GLY A 154 -18.48 7.28 -1.95
CA GLY A 154 -18.57 7.73 -3.34
C GLY A 154 -17.94 6.72 -4.30
N ALA A 155 -17.77 7.11 -5.56
CA ALA A 155 -17.01 6.33 -6.53
C ALA A 155 -15.52 6.34 -6.17
N ALA A 156 -14.81 5.25 -6.48
CA ALA A 156 -13.36 5.26 -6.41
C ALA A 156 -12.82 6.31 -7.42
N PRO A 157 -11.74 7.02 -7.08
CA PRO A 157 -11.10 7.92 -8.03
C PRO A 157 -10.72 7.18 -9.32
N ALA A 158 -10.80 7.86 -10.46
CA ALA A 158 -10.57 7.25 -11.77
C ALA A 158 -9.21 6.54 -11.87
N GLY A 159 -9.21 5.31 -12.42
CA GLY A 159 -8.01 4.49 -12.55
C GLY A 159 -7.49 3.89 -11.24
N ARG A 160 -8.28 3.95 -10.16
CA ARG A 160 -7.92 3.43 -8.84
C ARG A 160 -9.01 2.51 -8.31
N GLN A 161 -8.63 1.57 -7.46
CA GLN A 161 -9.54 0.64 -6.79
C GLN A 161 -9.64 0.97 -5.30
N PHE A 162 -10.76 0.58 -4.66
CA PHE A 162 -10.83 0.65 -3.21
C PHE A 162 -9.92 -0.40 -2.56
N PHE A 163 -9.32 -0.01 -1.44
CA PHE A 163 -8.47 -0.86 -0.62
C PHE A 163 -8.92 -0.74 0.83
N GLY A 164 -8.92 -1.83 1.58
CA GLY A 164 -9.32 -1.82 2.98
C GLY A 164 -8.38 -2.67 3.82
N GLU A 165 -8.18 -2.27 5.07
CA GLU A 165 -7.46 -3.05 6.06
C GLU A 165 -8.34 -3.30 7.29
N VAL A 166 -8.18 -4.49 7.87
CA VAL A 166 -8.66 -4.84 9.19
C VAL A 166 -7.45 -5.28 9.99
N LYS A 167 -7.28 -4.73 11.19
CA LYS A 167 -6.16 -5.00 12.10
C LYS A 167 -6.63 -5.79 13.31
#